data_AF-A0A2B3ABF9-F1
#
_entry.id   AF-A0A2B3ABF9-F1
#
_cell.length_a   1.000
_cell.length_b   1.000
_cell.length_c   1.000
_cell.angle_alpha   90.00
_cell.angle_beta   90.00
_cell.angle_gamma   90.00
#
_symmetry.space_group_name_H-M   'P 1'
#
loop_
_entity.id
_entity.type
_entity.pdbx_description
1 polymer ?
#
loop_
_entity_poly.entity_id
_entity_poly.type
_entity_poly.pdbx_seq_one_letter_code
_entity_poly.pdbx_strand_id
1 'polypeptide(L)' 'MRKKDLIRQWKADLQEIAKEKEKERKEKKKRKKYYIPGSSFHFMTSKDTYHKKNGVWKQKNK' A
#
# COMPACT_ATOMS: atom_id res chain seq x y z
N MET A 1 -2.90 20.40 40.70
CA MET A 1 -3.21 20.26 39.26
C MET A 1 -4.73 20.35 39.05
N ARG A 2 -5.25 21.31 38.28
CA ARG A 2 -6.70 21.40 38.01
C ARG A 2 -7.08 20.32 37.00
N LYS A 3 -8.17 19.57 37.23
CA LYS A 3 -8.68 18.52 36.31
C LYS A 3 -8.77 18.97 34.84
N LYS A 4 -9.06 20.26 34.60
CA LYS A 4 -9.13 20.86 33.26
C LYS A 4 -7.78 20.85 32.53
N ASP A 5 -6.68 21.03 33.25
CA ASP A 5 -5.33 21.03 32.68
C ASP A 5 -4.93 19.60 32.28
N LEU A 6 -5.30 18.61 33.10
CA LEU A 6 -5.07 17.19 32.80
C LEU A 6 -5.81 16.75 31.52
N ILE A 7 -7.07 17.17 31.36
CA ILE A 7 -7.87 16.87 30.16
C ILE A 7 -7.29 17.55 28.91
N ARG A 8 -6.75 18.77 29.06
CA ARG A 8 -6.07 19.47 27.96
C ARG A 8 -4.80 18.76 27.54
N GLN A 9 -3.98 18.34 28.51
CA GLN A 9 -2.77 17.55 28.27
C GLN A 9 -3.12 16.24 27.54
N TRP A 10 -4.08 15.49 28.07
CA TRP A 10 -4.50 14.22 27.47
C TRP A 10 -4.99 14.36 26.02
N LYS A 11 -5.73 15.42 25.71
CA LYS A 11 -6.15 15.71 24.33
C LYS A 11 -4.98 16.05 23.40
N ALA A 12 -3.99 16.78 23.91
CA ALA A 12 -2.80 17.12 23.14
C ALA A 12 -1.99 15.86 22.83
N ASP A 13 -1.77 15.00 23.83
CA ASP A 13 -1.04 13.74 23.68
C ASP A 13 -1.73 12.82 22.65
N LEU A 14 -3.06 12.73 22.66
CA LEU A 14 -3.82 11.96 21.68
C LEU A 14 -3.64 12.47 20.24
N GLN A 15 -3.59 13.79 20.05
CA GLN A 15 -3.34 14.37 18.72
C GLN A 15 -1.92 14.11 18.24
N GLU A 16 -0.94 14.13 19.15
CA GLU A 16 0.46 13.86 18.82
C GLU A 16 0.64 12.40 18.38
N ILE A 17 0.09 11.44 19.13
CA ILE A 17 0.10 10.01 18.78
C ILE A 17 -0.56 9.77 17.41
N ALA A 18 -1.67 10.45 17.11
CA ALA A 18 -2.35 10.32 15.82
C ALA A 18 -1.47 10.81 14.65
N LYS A 19 -0.77 11.94 14.82
CA LYS A 19 0.15 12.49 13.82
C LYS A 19 1.37 11.60 13.61
N GLU A 20 1.92 11.03 14.67
CA GLU A 20 3.04 10.09 14.59
C GLU A 20 2.66 8.83 13.79
N LYS A 21 1.51 8.21 14.10
CA LYS A 21 0.99 7.07 13.35
C LYS A 21 0.71 7.40 11.88
N GLU A 22 0.24 8.62 11.60
CA GLU A 22 0.04 9.06 10.22
C GLU A 22 1.35 9.18 9.44
N LYS A 23 2.40 9.73 10.07
CA LYS A 23 3.75 9.81 9.47
C LYS A 23 4.30 8.41 9.18
N GLU A 24 4.21 7.49 10.14
CA GLU A 24 4.66 6.11 9.97
C GLU A 24 3.93 5.41 8.82
N ARG A 25 2.60 5.62 8.70
CA ARG A 25 1.80 5.09 7.58
C ARG A 25 2.26 5.66 6.23
N LYS A 26 2.54 6.96 6.16
CA LYS A 26 3.03 7.61 4.93
C LYS A 26 4.40 7.09 4.54
N GLU A 27 5.31 6.88 5.48
CA GLU A 27 6.63 6.29 5.23
C GLU A 27 6.53 4.85 4.73
N LYS A 28 5.71 4.01 5.37
CA LYS A 28 5.44 2.64 4.90
C LYS A 28 4.88 2.64 3.48
N LYS A 29 3.99 3.58 3.12
CA LYS A 29 3.45 3.71 1.76
C LYS A 29 4.53 4.09 0.75
N LYS A 30 5.46 4.98 1.11
CA LYS A 30 6.62 5.32 0.27
C LYS A 30 7.54 4.12 0.05
N ARG A 31 7.77 3.29 1.08
CA ARG A 31 8.57 2.05 0.98
C ARG A 31 7.91 0.94 0.13
N LYS A 32 6.58 0.98 -0.05
CA LYS A 32 5.83 0.08 -0.96
C LYS A 32 5.87 0.49 -2.43
N LYS A 33 6.60 1.55 -2.81
CA LYS A 33 7.05 1.70 -4.19
C LYS A 33 8.15 0.67 -4.41
N TYR A 34 7.76 -0.57 -4.71
CA TYR A 34 8.62 -1.47 -5.44
C TYR A 34 8.87 -0.80 -6.80
N TYR A 35 9.91 0.02 -6.87
CA TYR A 35 10.51 0.40 -8.13
C TYR A 35 11.08 -0.90 -8.69
N ILE A 36 10.30 -1.58 -9.53
CA ILE A 36 10.77 -2.73 -10.29
C ILE A 36 11.80 -2.16 -11.27
N PRO A 37 13.10 -2.42 -11.10
CA PRO A 37 14.08 -1.96 -12.06
C PRO A 37 13.91 -2.82 -13.31
N GLY A 38 13.28 -2.24 -14.33
CA GLY A 38 12.89 -2.96 -15.55
C GLY A 38 11.45 -2.65 -15.93
N SER A 39 11.22 -2.44 -17.22
CA SER A 39 9.87 -2.20 -17.73
C SER A 39 9.00 -3.44 -17.49
N SER A 40 8.03 -3.32 -16.58
CA SER A 40 6.95 -4.30 -16.36
C SER A 40 6.32 -4.78 -17.68
N PHE A 41 6.35 -3.94 -18.72
CA PHE A 41 5.89 -4.25 -20.06
C PHE A 41 6.51 -5.50 -20.69
N HIS A 42 7.77 -5.82 -20.36
CA HIS A 42 8.41 -7.04 -20.87
C HIS A 42 7.94 -8.31 -20.17
N PHE A 43 7.42 -8.21 -18.94
CA PHE A 43 6.89 -9.36 -18.18
C PHE A 43 5.37 -9.50 -18.31
N MET A 44 4.64 -8.39 -18.35
CA MET A 44 3.18 -8.37 -18.53
C MET A 44 2.81 -8.44 -20.03
N THR A 45 3.44 -9.33 -20.80
CA THR A 45 3.08 -9.49 -22.20
C THR A 45 1.83 -10.36 -22.32
N SER A 46 0.95 -10.04 -23.28
CA SER A 46 -0.22 -10.86 -23.61
C SER A 46 0.14 -12.28 -24.08
N LYS A 47 1.43 -12.55 -24.35
CA LYS A 47 1.96 -13.87 -24.67
C LYS A 47 1.89 -14.81 -23.47
N ASP A 48 2.05 -14.30 -22.25
CA ASP A 48 2.03 -15.12 -21.03
C ASP A 48 0.62 -15.21 -20.42
N THR A 49 -0.38 -14.64 -21.10
CA THR A 49 -1.78 -14.69 -20.69
C THR A 49 -2.44 -15.95 -21.23
N TYR A 50 -2.76 -16.87 -20.31
CA TYR A 50 -3.53 -18.08 -20.60
C TYR A 50 -5.01 -17.87 -20.23
N HIS A 51 -5.90 -18.42 -21.03
CA HIS A 51 -7.33 -18.44 -20.77
C HIS A 51 -7.88 -19.86 -20.90
N LYS A 52 -8.98 -20.15 -20.23
CA LYS A 52 -9.62 -21.47 -20.29
C LYS A 52 -10.70 -21.45 -21.37
N LYS A 53 -10.54 -22.27 -22.41
CA LYS A 53 -11.53 -22.44 -23.49
C LYS A 53 -11.87 -23.92 -23.62
N ASN A 54 -13.15 -24.26 -23.43
CA ASN A 54 -13.65 -25.64 -23.47
C ASN A 54 -12.86 -26.59 -22.55
N GLY A 55 -12.55 -26.15 -21.33
CA GLY A 55 -11.79 -26.94 -20.35
C GLY A 55 -10.28 -26.97 -20.53
N VAL A 56 -9.77 -26.53 -21.69
CA VAL A 56 -8.34 -26.53 -22.02
C VAL A 56 -7.74 -25.14 -21.82
N TRP A 57 -6.54 -25.08 -21.23
CA TRP A 57 -5.76 -23.84 -21.15
C TRP A 57 -5.17 -23.51 -22.51
N LYS A 58 -5.50 -22.32 -23.02
CA LYS A 58 -5.01 -21.80 -24.31
C LYS A 58 -4.29 -20.49 -24.11
N GLN A 59 -3.17 -20.33 -24.81
CA GLN A 59 -2.44 -19.08 -24.87
C GLN A 59 -3.12 -18.15 -25.88
N LYS A 60 -3.19 -16.85 -25.60
CA LYS A 60 -3.94 -15.89 -26.45
C LYS A 60 -3.38 -15.72 -27.87
N ASN A 61 -2.09 -15.99 -28.08
CA ASN A 61 -1.38 -15.75 -29.34
C ASN A 61 -1.07 -17.05 -30.13
N LYS A 62 -1.81 -18.14 -29.88
CA LYS A 62 -1.62 -19.40 -30.59
C LYS A 62 -2.93 -19.93 -31.18
#